data_AF-A0A815C633-F1
#
_entry.id   AF-A0A815C633-F1
#
_cell.length_a   1.000
_cell.length_b   1.000
_cell.length_c   1.000
_cell.angle_alpha   90.00
_cell.angle_beta   90.00
_cell.angle_gamma   90.00
#
_symmetry.space_group_name_H-M   'P 1'
#
loop_
_entity.id
_entity.type
_entity.pdbx_description
1 polymer ?
#
loop_
_entity_poly.entity_id
_entity_poly.type
_entity_poly.pdbx_seq_one_letter_code
_entity_poly.pdbx_strand_id
1 'polypeptide(L)'
;MATDIVLLEILGVILIFNIIIADDPCKYETPNKGLIDLSSIGKMDGTPVWKDIPPDKTENYVYSYNPCYPFSEKLCTNVAGCQIGKDGRVSYSIGTQASIIWKNTLDDMPSLVYTSADRTKQLFVDMLCIQSDEHKLEVHGETKTNEYHMTLSTKCACWNDSPKPTKPNSLTTGAILIIIFVAVVFLYLITFISYNHFRLQRSGIDLIPHRKFWIVLPGYVKDGIIFVYHRVICSSRGAYQSV
;
A
#
# COMPACT_ATOMS: atom_id res chain seq x y z
N MET A 1 -4.32 -13.38 37.00
CA MET A 1 -5.30 -13.96 36.06
C MET A 1 -6.16 -12.91 35.38
N ALA A 2 -6.96 -12.08 36.08
CA ALA A 2 -7.75 -11.02 35.44
C ALA A 2 -6.89 -9.88 34.85
N THR A 3 -5.77 -9.56 35.49
CA THR A 3 -4.78 -8.58 35.02
C THR A 3 -4.06 -9.01 33.75
N ASP A 4 -3.81 -10.31 33.60
CA ASP A 4 -3.05 -10.88 32.48
C ASP A 4 -3.88 -10.89 31.18
N ILE A 5 -5.20 -11.07 31.32
CA ILE A 5 -6.16 -11.03 30.21
C ILE A 5 -6.29 -9.60 29.65
N VAL A 6 -6.39 -8.60 30.53
CA VAL A 6 -6.47 -7.18 30.12
C VAL A 6 -5.19 -6.74 29.42
N LEU A 7 -4.03 -7.22 29.87
CA LEU A 7 -2.74 -6.92 29.22
C LEU A 7 -2.65 -7.53 27.81
N LEU A 8 -3.14 -8.76 27.62
CA LEU A 8 -3.23 -9.42 26.31
C LEU A 8 -4.19 -8.69 25.36
N GLU A 9 -5.32 -8.18 25.86
CA GLU A 9 -6.27 -7.39 25.07
C GLU A 9 -5.67 -6.05 24.63
N ILE A 10 -4.96 -5.34 25.52
CA ILE A 10 -4.27 -4.09 25.20
C ILE A 10 -3.14 -4.32 24.19
N LEU A 11 -2.34 -5.37 24.37
CA LEU A 11 -1.29 -5.75 23.41
C LEU A 11 -1.86 -6.11 22.03
N GLY A 12 -3.00 -6.80 21.99
CA GLY A 12 -3.71 -7.10 20.74
C GLY A 12 -4.15 -5.84 20.00
N VAL A 13 -4.71 -4.85 20.71
CA VAL A 13 -5.10 -3.56 20.12
C VAL A 13 -3.90 -2.76 19.63
N ILE A 14 -2.81 -2.73 20.40
CA ILE A 14 -1.56 -2.05 20.02
C ILE A 14 -0.95 -2.70 18.78
N LEU A 15 -0.93 -4.03 18.69
CA LEU A 15 -0.45 -4.74 17.51
C LEU A 15 -1.31 -4.45 16.28
N ILE A 16 -2.65 -4.43 16.42
CA ILE A 16 -3.57 -4.07 15.34
C ILE A 16 -3.36 -2.62 14.88
N PHE A 17 -3.19 -1.67 15.81
CA PHE A 17 -2.92 -0.27 15.47
C PHE A 17 -1.60 -0.07 14.73
N ASN A 18 -0.54 -0.78 15.13
CA ASN A 18 0.77 -0.68 14.47
C ASN A 18 0.81 -1.33 13.07
N ILE A 19 -0.01 -2.37 12.82
CA ILE A 19 -0.11 -3.00 11.49
C ILE A 19 -0.79 -2.07 10.47
N ILE A 20 -1.64 -1.12 10.92
CA ILE A 20 -2.44 -0.26 10.03
C ILE A 20 -1.63 0.92 9.45
N ILE A 21 -0.51 1.29 10.07
CA ILE A 21 0.43 2.29 9.51
C ILE A 21 1.52 1.54 8.74
N ALA A 22 1.13 0.85 7.67
CA ALA A 22 2.12 0.46 6.67
C ALA A 22 2.49 1.74 5.90
N ASP A 23 3.74 2.19 6.04
CA ASP A 23 4.29 3.19 5.13
C ASP A 23 4.05 2.72 3.69
N ASP A 24 3.39 3.56 2.89
CA ASP A 24 3.16 3.26 1.49
C ASP A 24 4.52 3.28 0.78
N PRO A 25 5.03 2.13 0.28
CA PRO A 25 6.38 2.05 -0.28
C PRO A 25 6.59 3.01 -1.47
N CYS A 26 5.51 3.45 -2.11
CA CYS A 26 5.50 4.40 -3.22
C CYS A 26 5.65 5.86 -2.83
N LYS A 27 5.49 6.15 -1.54
CA LYS A 27 5.42 7.50 -1.01
C LYS A 27 6.56 7.74 -0.06
N TYR A 28 7.15 8.91 -0.19
CA TYR A 28 8.22 9.35 0.68
C TYR A 28 7.93 10.78 1.13
N GLU A 29 7.58 10.92 2.41
CA GLU A 29 7.27 12.20 3.01
C GLU A 29 8.37 12.60 3.98
N THR A 30 8.81 13.85 3.88
CA THR A 30 9.70 14.44 4.87
C THR A 30 9.06 15.70 5.45
N PRO A 31 9.19 15.97 6.77
CA PRO A 31 8.56 17.13 7.39
C PRO A 31 8.97 18.47 6.76
N ASN A 32 10.18 18.55 6.21
CA ASN A 32 10.78 19.79 5.75
C ASN A 32 10.73 19.99 4.24
N LYS A 33 10.58 18.91 3.45
CA LYS A 33 10.62 18.99 1.98
C LYS A 33 9.29 18.61 1.34
N GLY A 34 8.44 17.87 2.04
CA GLY A 34 7.12 17.46 1.56
C GLY A 34 7.11 16.03 1.03
N LEU A 35 6.20 15.76 0.09
CA LEU A 35 5.87 14.41 -0.38
C LEU A 35 6.38 14.16 -1.81
N ILE A 36 6.98 12.99 -2.00
CA ILE A 36 7.21 12.34 -3.29
C ILE A 36 6.23 11.18 -3.41
N ASP A 37 5.56 11.07 -4.55
CA ASP A 37 4.61 10.00 -4.84
C ASP A 37 4.82 9.44 -6.25
N LEU A 38 5.27 8.19 -6.33
CA LEU A 38 5.55 7.51 -7.60
C LEU A 38 4.37 6.66 -8.11
N SER A 39 3.26 6.60 -7.35
CA SER A 39 2.13 5.71 -7.64
C SER A 39 1.52 5.95 -9.03
N SER A 40 1.58 7.18 -9.53
CA SER A 40 1.04 7.54 -10.85
C SER A 40 1.91 7.09 -12.03
N ILE A 41 3.18 6.77 -11.79
CA ILE A 41 4.13 6.38 -12.83
C ILE A 41 4.11 4.88 -13.05
N GLY A 42 3.96 4.10 -11.98
CA GLY A 42 3.96 2.63 -12.03
C GLY A 42 2.73 2.06 -12.75
N LYS A 43 2.91 0.93 -13.44
CA LYS A 43 1.80 0.16 -14.03
C LYS A 43 1.31 -0.93 -13.10
N MET A 44 0.00 -1.01 -12.88
CA MET A 44 -0.65 -2.05 -12.07
C MET A 44 -1.03 -3.31 -12.87
N ASP A 45 -0.81 -3.34 -14.18
CA ASP A 45 -1.22 -4.44 -15.06
C ASP A 45 -0.27 -5.65 -15.05
N GLY A 46 0.72 -5.64 -14.16
CA GLY A 46 1.73 -6.69 -14.05
C GLY A 46 2.82 -6.63 -15.12
N THR A 47 2.89 -5.54 -15.89
CA THR A 47 3.94 -5.29 -16.89
C THR A 47 4.85 -4.12 -16.45
N PRO A 48 6.11 -4.07 -16.94
CA PRO A 48 6.98 -2.95 -16.63
C PRO A 48 6.60 -1.67 -17.38
N VAL A 49 6.84 -0.51 -16.76
CA VAL A 49 6.71 0.80 -17.42
C VAL A 49 7.79 0.92 -18.48
N TRP A 50 9.04 0.67 -18.10
CA TRP A 50 10.19 0.64 -18.98
C TRP A 50 10.60 -0.79 -19.22
N LYS A 51 10.54 -1.22 -20.47
CA LYS A 51 10.77 -2.60 -20.87
C LYS A 51 11.98 -2.71 -21.78
N ASP A 52 12.86 -3.67 -21.50
CA ASP A 52 14.00 -4.02 -22.34
C ASP A 52 14.89 -2.81 -22.71
N ILE A 53 15.09 -1.90 -21.76
CA ILE A 53 15.91 -0.70 -21.96
C ILE A 53 17.39 -1.10 -21.98
N PRO A 54 18.15 -0.73 -23.03
CA PRO A 54 19.58 -0.98 -23.07
C PRO A 54 20.32 -0.07 -22.07
N PRO A 55 21.42 -0.54 -21.46
CA PRO A 55 22.25 0.31 -20.64
C PRO A 55 23.08 1.31 -21.48
N ASP A 56 23.57 2.37 -20.84
CA ASP A 56 24.44 3.39 -21.46
C ASP A 56 25.75 2.80 -22.00
N LYS A 57 26.25 1.75 -21.35
CA LYS A 57 27.42 0.99 -21.80
C LYS A 57 26.99 -0.14 -22.73
N THR A 58 27.83 -0.48 -23.70
CA THR A 58 27.53 -1.62 -24.57
C THR A 58 27.66 -2.94 -23.80
N GLU A 59 26.52 -3.52 -23.44
CA GLU A 59 26.42 -4.80 -22.72
C GLU A 59 25.51 -5.79 -23.46
N ASN A 60 25.58 -7.06 -23.09
CA ASN A 60 24.73 -8.13 -23.64
C ASN A 60 23.39 -8.27 -22.93
N TYR A 61 23.01 -7.27 -22.12
CA TYR A 61 21.79 -7.28 -21.34
C TYR A 61 20.92 -6.05 -21.65
N VAL A 62 19.63 -6.19 -21.36
CA VAL A 62 18.63 -5.13 -21.30
C VAL A 62 17.90 -5.21 -19.97
N TYR A 63 17.24 -4.13 -19.57
CA TYR A 63 16.67 -3.99 -18.25
C TYR A 63 15.23 -3.53 -18.32
N SER A 64 14.37 -4.19 -17.53
CA SER A 64 12.99 -3.80 -17.33
C SER A 64 12.79 -3.32 -15.89
N TYR A 65 12.01 -2.25 -15.72
CA TYR A 65 11.76 -1.63 -14.42
C TYR A 65 10.31 -1.16 -14.30
N ASN A 66 9.73 -1.38 -13.12
CA ASN A 66 8.43 -0.82 -12.73
C ASN A 66 8.55 -0.26 -11.31
N PRO A 67 8.33 1.04 -11.09
CA PRO A 67 8.20 1.56 -9.74
C PRO A 67 6.87 1.07 -9.15
N CYS A 68 6.80 0.98 -7.82
CA CYS A 68 5.57 0.76 -7.03
C CYS A 68 4.89 -0.61 -7.12
N TYR A 69 4.72 -1.13 -8.33
CA TYR A 69 3.91 -2.31 -8.58
C TYR A 69 4.80 -3.42 -9.13
N PRO A 70 4.63 -4.65 -8.63
CA PRO A 70 5.45 -5.75 -9.11
C PRO A 70 5.02 -6.14 -10.51
N PHE A 71 5.98 -6.56 -11.31
CA PHE A 71 5.72 -7.14 -12.63
C PHE A 71 6.36 -8.52 -12.74
N SER A 72 5.98 -9.26 -13.78
CA SER A 72 6.65 -10.52 -14.12
C SER A 72 7.02 -10.54 -15.59
N GLU A 73 8.23 -11.00 -15.88
CA GLU A 73 8.78 -11.08 -17.22
C GLU A 73 9.81 -12.20 -17.29
N LYS A 74 9.67 -13.11 -18.26
CA LYS A 74 10.54 -14.28 -18.41
C LYS A 74 10.63 -15.08 -17.09
N LEU A 75 11.82 -15.26 -16.51
CA LEU A 75 12.01 -15.94 -15.22
C LEU A 75 11.95 -14.99 -14.01
N CYS A 76 11.86 -13.67 -14.24
CA CYS A 76 11.64 -12.71 -13.17
C CYS A 76 10.17 -12.70 -12.78
N THR A 77 9.86 -13.12 -11.56
CA THR A 77 8.48 -13.18 -11.04
C THR A 77 8.29 -12.23 -9.88
N ASN A 78 7.25 -11.39 -9.93
CA ASN A 78 6.87 -10.47 -8.86
C ASN A 78 8.03 -9.54 -8.42
N VAL A 79 8.70 -8.92 -9.41
CA VAL A 79 9.91 -8.11 -9.22
C VAL A 79 9.63 -6.61 -9.42
N ALA A 80 10.53 -5.77 -8.90
CA ALA A 80 10.59 -4.35 -9.22
C ALA A 80 11.51 -4.08 -10.43
N GLY A 81 12.51 -4.94 -10.66
CA GLY A 81 13.40 -4.86 -11.81
C GLY A 81 13.88 -6.24 -12.27
N CYS A 82 14.15 -6.35 -13.57
CA CYS A 82 14.64 -7.57 -14.21
C CYS A 82 15.76 -7.24 -15.20
N GLN A 83 16.87 -7.98 -15.14
CA GLN A 83 17.92 -7.97 -16.16
C GLN A 83 17.67 -9.14 -17.11
N ILE A 84 17.75 -8.92 -18.42
CA ILE A 84 17.43 -9.92 -19.44
C ILE A 84 18.57 -9.96 -20.46
N GLY A 85 19.06 -11.15 -20.82
CA GLY A 85 20.05 -11.30 -21.89
C GLY A 85 19.43 -10.85 -23.22
N LYS A 86 20.20 -10.20 -24.10
CA LYS A 86 19.71 -9.75 -25.42
C LYS A 86 19.18 -10.89 -26.30
N ASP A 87 19.64 -12.12 -26.05
CA ASP A 87 19.13 -13.33 -26.70
C ASP A 87 17.77 -13.79 -26.12
N GLY A 88 17.30 -13.16 -25.04
CA GLY A 88 16.06 -13.45 -24.32
C GLY A 88 16.05 -14.79 -23.59
N ARG A 89 17.20 -15.47 -23.48
CA ARG A 89 17.30 -16.84 -22.93
C ARG A 89 17.51 -16.87 -21.43
N VAL A 90 18.19 -15.86 -20.90
CA VAL A 90 18.46 -15.73 -19.46
C VAL A 90 17.84 -14.45 -18.93
N SER A 91 17.37 -14.51 -17.68
CA SER A 91 16.87 -13.33 -16.97
C SER A 91 17.15 -13.46 -15.48
N TYR A 92 17.49 -12.35 -14.83
CA TYR A 92 17.86 -12.28 -13.42
C TYR A 92 17.01 -11.23 -12.70
N SER A 93 16.41 -11.63 -11.58
CA SER A 93 15.72 -10.70 -10.67
C SER A 93 16.77 -9.80 -10.01
N ILE A 94 16.62 -8.49 -10.14
CA ILE A 94 17.56 -7.50 -9.57
C ILE A 94 16.96 -6.70 -8.41
N GLY A 95 15.70 -6.96 -8.06
CA GLY A 95 15.02 -6.29 -6.95
C GLY A 95 13.55 -6.66 -6.84
N THR A 96 12.98 -6.65 -5.63
CA THR A 96 11.55 -6.93 -5.38
C THR A 96 10.87 -5.70 -4.77
N GLN A 97 9.57 -5.51 -5.02
CA GLN A 97 8.84 -4.36 -4.44
C GLN A 97 8.82 -4.41 -2.90
N ALA A 98 8.79 -5.62 -2.32
CA ALA A 98 8.76 -5.80 -0.88
C ALA A 98 10.06 -5.41 -0.16
N SER A 99 11.17 -5.20 -0.89
CA SER A 99 12.49 -4.87 -0.32
C SER A 99 12.90 -3.42 -0.53
N ILE A 100 11.98 -2.57 -1.02
CA ILE A 100 12.23 -1.17 -1.27
C ILE A 100 12.65 -0.42 0.00
N ILE A 101 13.72 0.34 -0.12
CA ILE A 101 14.23 1.24 0.93
C ILE A 101 14.49 2.60 0.28
N TRP A 102 13.91 3.64 0.85
CA TRP A 102 14.22 5.02 0.49
C TRP A 102 15.52 5.45 1.16
N LYS A 103 16.45 5.96 0.36
CA LYS A 103 17.69 6.59 0.81
C LYS A 103 17.74 8.03 0.34
N ASN A 104 18.41 8.87 1.13
CA ASN A 104 18.74 10.23 0.74
C ASN A 104 20.26 10.34 0.84
N THR A 105 20.92 9.99 -0.27
CA THR A 105 22.35 9.65 -0.24
C THR A 105 23.23 10.89 -0.43
N LEU A 106 22.82 11.84 -1.27
CA LEU A 106 23.62 13.02 -1.66
C LEU A 106 22.68 14.18 -2.06
N ASP A 107 22.95 15.39 -1.54
CA ASP A 107 22.44 16.68 -2.04
C ASP A 107 20.98 16.70 -2.55
N ASP A 108 20.05 16.23 -1.73
CA ASP A 108 18.61 16.33 -2.02
C ASP A 108 18.11 15.45 -3.18
N MET A 109 18.91 14.48 -3.63
CA MET A 109 18.51 13.48 -4.61
C MET A 109 18.01 12.22 -3.89
N PRO A 110 16.69 11.97 -3.87
CA PRO A 110 16.16 10.77 -3.25
C PRO A 110 16.46 9.55 -4.13
N SER A 111 16.73 8.42 -3.49
CA SER A 111 17.09 7.18 -4.16
C SER A 111 16.27 6.02 -3.63
N LEU A 112 15.86 5.11 -4.51
CA LEU A 112 15.25 3.84 -4.15
C LEU A 112 16.29 2.73 -4.21
N VAL A 113 16.31 1.88 -3.20
CA VAL A 113 17.14 0.67 -3.20
C VAL A 113 16.23 -0.54 -3.10
N TYR A 114 16.32 -1.43 -4.06
CA TYR A 114 15.65 -2.72 -4.07
C TYR A 114 16.68 -3.82 -3.91
N THR A 115 16.30 -4.88 -3.21
CA THR A 115 17.13 -6.08 -3.02
C THR A 115 16.43 -7.30 -3.66
N SER A 116 17.18 -8.13 -4.37
CA SER A 116 16.66 -9.38 -4.95
C SER A 116 16.19 -10.36 -3.86
N ALA A 117 15.35 -11.34 -4.25
CA ALA A 117 14.78 -12.29 -3.30
C ALA A 117 15.85 -13.15 -2.59
N ASP A 118 16.91 -13.51 -3.29
CA ASP A 118 18.08 -14.23 -2.77
C ASP A 118 19.08 -13.32 -2.01
N ARG A 119 18.81 -12.02 -1.97
CA ARG A 119 19.61 -10.98 -1.32
C ARG A 119 21.03 -10.82 -1.86
N THR A 120 21.29 -11.30 -3.06
CA THR A 120 22.62 -11.21 -3.68
C THR A 120 22.78 -9.97 -4.56
N LYS A 121 21.68 -9.36 -5.01
CA LYS A 121 21.65 -8.24 -5.95
C LYS A 121 20.92 -7.03 -5.38
N GLN A 122 21.40 -5.85 -5.77
CA GLN A 122 20.80 -4.57 -5.40
C GLN A 122 20.59 -3.70 -6.63
N LEU A 123 19.38 -3.15 -6.74
CA LEU A 123 19.02 -2.15 -7.74
C LEU A 123 18.89 -0.79 -7.05
N PHE A 124 19.68 0.17 -7.52
CA PHE A 124 19.66 1.57 -7.12
C PHE A 124 18.96 2.38 -8.20
N VAL A 125 17.94 3.14 -7.82
CA VAL A 125 17.23 4.05 -8.72
C VAL A 125 17.32 5.45 -8.13
N ASP A 126 18.21 6.25 -8.70
CA ASP A 126 18.39 7.65 -8.32
C ASP A 126 17.34 8.50 -9.03
N MET A 127 16.64 9.36 -8.29
CA MET A 127 15.55 10.16 -8.85
C MET A 127 15.99 11.59 -9.11
N LEU A 128 15.89 12.00 -10.38
CA LEU A 128 16.16 13.36 -10.81
C LEU A 128 14.85 14.13 -11.01
N CYS A 129 14.68 15.20 -10.24
CA CYS A 129 13.57 16.14 -10.42
C CYS A 129 13.72 16.91 -11.74
N ILE A 130 12.70 16.83 -12.61
CA ILE A 130 12.59 17.64 -13.84
C ILE A 130 11.22 18.31 -13.91
N GLN A 131 11.13 19.46 -14.56
CA GLN A 131 9.87 20.22 -14.70
C GLN A 131 9.02 19.80 -15.92
N SER A 132 9.41 18.71 -16.59
CA SER A 132 8.68 18.13 -17.72
C SER A 132 7.68 17.07 -17.24
N ASP A 133 6.55 16.95 -17.94
CA ASP A 133 5.57 15.88 -17.68
C ASP A 133 6.03 14.51 -18.26
N GLU A 134 7.13 14.46 -19.01
CA GLU A 134 7.72 13.20 -19.47
C GLU A 134 8.48 12.48 -18.35
N HIS A 135 8.41 11.14 -18.34
CA HIS A 135 9.16 10.30 -17.43
C HIS A 135 10.22 9.52 -18.20
N LYS A 136 11.50 9.76 -17.90
CA LYS A 136 12.63 9.13 -18.59
C LYS A 136 13.42 8.25 -17.64
N LEU A 137 13.67 7.01 -18.05
CA LEU A 137 14.56 6.09 -17.34
C LEU A 137 15.86 5.94 -18.13
N GLU A 138 16.97 6.25 -17.50
CA GLU A 138 18.32 5.99 -17.98
C GLU A 138 18.87 4.78 -17.21
N VAL A 139 19.41 3.81 -17.93
CA VAL A 139 19.91 2.57 -17.33
C VAL A 139 21.43 2.60 -17.42
N HIS A 140 22.11 2.61 -16.27
CA HIS A 140 23.58 2.58 -16.22
C HIS A 140 24.13 1.16 -16.31
N GLY A 141 23.26 0.16 -16.12
CA GLY A 141 23.62 -1.26 -16.13
C GLY A 141 24.19 -1.72 -14.79
N GLU A 142 25.01 -2.76 -14.85
CA GLU A 142 25.72 -3.31 -13.68
C GLU A 142 27.03 -2.52 -13.47
N THR A 143 27.05 -1.60 -12.50
CA THR A 143 28.20 -0.72 -12.28
C THR A 143 29.30 -1.39 -11.45
N LYS A 144 28.90 -2.31 -10.56
CA LYS A 144 29.74 -3.27 -9.86
C LYS A 144 29.03 -4.61 -9.83
N THR A 145 29.77 -5.68 -9.54
CA THR A 145 29.20 -7.02 -9.42
C THR A 145 27.96 -7.01 -8.51
N ASN A 146 26.81 -7.38 -9.07
CA ASN A 146 25.49 -7.40 -8.43
C ASN A 146 24.90 -6.03 -7.99
N GLU A 147 25.51 -4.91 -8.39
CA GLU A 147 24.98 -3.55 -8.16
C GLU A 147 24.51 -2.95 -9.49
N TYR A 148 23.20 -2.72 -9.60
CA TYR A 148 22.55 -2.21 -10.79
C TYR A 148 22.10 -0.78 -10.55
N HIS A 149 22.39 0.14 -11.47
CA HIS A 149 22.04 1.55 -11.30
C HIS A 149 21.16 2.05 -12.44
N MET A 150 20.18 2.86 -12.08
CA MET A 150 19.28 3.55 -13.01
C MET A 150 19.05 4.98 -12.52
N THR A 151 18.79 5.90 -13.43
CA THR A 151 18.35 7.26 -13.11
C THR A 151 16.96 7.47 -13.67
N LEU A 152 16.01 7.78 -12.78
CA LEU A 152 14.63 8.11 -13.13
C LEU A 152 14.46 9.62 -13.11
N SER A 153 14.34 10.23 -14.28
CA SER A 153 14.02 11.64 -14.43
C SER A 153 12.51 11.82 -14.50
N THR A 154 11.93 12.51 -13.51
CA THR A 154 10.48 12.71 -13.42
C THR A 154 10.13 13.93 -12.59
N LYS A 155 9.02 14.59 -12.94
CA LYS A 155 8.40 15.62 -12.10
C LYS A 155 7.93 15.11 -10.74
N CYS A 156 7.62 13.81 -10.61
CA CYS A 156 7.24 13.25 -9.31
C CYS A 156 8.40 13.19 -8.31
N ALA A 157 9.65 13.29 -8.78
CA ALA A 157 10.82 13.39 -7.91
C ALA A 157 11.00 14.80 -7.34
N CYS A 158 10.28 15.79 -7.89
CA CYS A 158 10.26 17.14 -7.36
C CYS A 158 9.41 17.20 -6.10
N TRP A 159 10.02 17.64 -5.02
CA TRP A 159 9.35 17.95 -3.77
C TRP A 159 8.14 18.88 -4.02
N ASN A 160 6.93 18.44 -3.66
CA ASN A 160 5.65 19.15 -3.78
C ASN A 160 5.08 19.36 -5.20
N ASP A 161 5.75 18.92 -6.27
CA ASP A 161 5.32 19.11 -7.67
C ASP A 161 4.77 17.84 -8.35
N SER A 162 4.75 16.71 -7.62
CA SER A 162 4.10 15.48 -8.10
C SER A 162 2.62 15.74 -8.43
N PRO A 163 2.08 15.25 -9.56
CA PRO A 163 0.65 15.23 -9.79
C PRO A 163 0.01 14.52 -8.61
N LYS A 164 -0.69 15.27 -7.76
CA LYS A 164 -1.38 14.69 -6.59
C LYS A 164 -2.31 13.62 -7.14
N PRO A 165 -2.12 12.33 -6.83
CA PRO A 165 -3.15 11.36 -7.17
C PRO A 165 -4.44 11.86 -6.52
N THR A 166 -5.49 12.02 -7.32
CA THR A 166 -6.85 12.09 -6.79
C THR A 166 -7.03 10.81 -5.98
N LYS A 167 -6.93 10.96 -4.65
CA LYS A 167 -6.94 9.89 -3.66
C LYS A 167 -7.82 8.71 -4.09
N PRO A 168 -7.22 7.51 -4.10
CA PRO A 168 -7.70 6.49 -3.20
C PRO A 168 -6.54 6.10 -2.27
N ASN A 169 -6.87 5.63 -1.06
CA ASN A 169 -5.96 5.07 -0.05
C ASN A 169 -5.59 5.98 1.13
N SER A 170 -6.26 7.11 1.34
CA SER A 170 -6.61 7.44 2.73
C SER A 170 -7.92 6.70 3.01
N LEU A 171 -7.93 5.79 3.99
CA LEU A 171 -9.19 5.34 4.60
C LEU A 171 -10.05 6.58 4.77
N THR A 172 -11.25 6.58 4.19
CA THR A 172 -12.14 7.73 4.35
C THR A 172 -12.29 8.00 5.84
N THR A 173 -12.45 9.25 6.26
CA THR A 173 -12.70 9.57 7.68
C THR A 173 -13.82 8.70 8.25
N GLY A 174 -14.81 8.35 7.42
CA GLY A 174 -15.84 7.36 7.74
C GLY A 174 -15.30 5.95 8.01
N ALA A 175 -14.42 5.41 7.16
CA ALA A 175 -13.80 4.10 7.39
C ALA A 175 -12.96 4.06 8.68
N ILE A 176 -12.21 5.12 8.99
CA ILE A 176 -11.44 5.22 10.25
C ILE A 176 -12.38 5.21 11.47
N LEU A 177 -13.46 5.99 11.43
CA LEU A 177 -14.45 6.02 12.51
C LEU A 177 -15.14 4.66 12.70
N ILE A 178 -15.45 3.95 11.61
CA ILE A 178 -16.03 2.61 11.67
C ILE A 178 -15.04 1.63 12.32
N ILE A 179 -13.77 1.67 11.95
CA ILE A 179 -12.73 0.80 12.53
C ILE A 179 -12.60 1.03 14.04
N ILE A 180 -12.53 2.31 14.47
CA ILE A 180 -12.47 2.67 15.90
C ILE A 180 -13.71 2.17 16.63
N PHE A 181 -14.90 2.39 16.07
CA PHE A 181 -16.15 1.94 16.66
C PHE A 181 -16.18 0.42 16.86
N VAL A 182 -15.78 -0.34 15.82
CA VAL A 182 -15.73 -1.81 15.88
C VAL A 182 -14.72 -2.27 16.93
N ALA A 183 -13.53 -1.67 17.00
CA ALA A 183 -12.52 -2.01 18.01
C ALA A 183 -13.02 -1.79 19.44
N VAL A 184 -13.67 -0.65 19.69
CA VAL A 184 -14.27 -0.33 21.00
C VAL A 184 -15.39 -1.33 21.36
N VAL A 185 -16.23 -1.71 20.39
CA VAL A 185 -17.29 -2.71 20.59
C VAL A 185 -16.70 -4.07 20.95
N PHE A 186 -15.63 -4.51 20.29
CA PHE A 186 -14.96 -5.77 20.63
C PHE A 186 -14.40 -5.75 22.04
N LEU A 187 -13.68 -4.69 22.42
CA LEU A 187 -13.15 -4.54 23.78
C LEU A 187 -14.27 -4.56 24.83
N TYR A 188 -15.35 -3.82 24.56
CA TYR A 188 -16.51 -3.81 25.44
C TYR A 188 -17.11 -5.21 25.62
N LEU A 189 -17.32 -5.96 24.54
CA LEU A 189 -17.88 -7.31 24.61
C LEU A 189 -16.94 -8.27 25.35
N ILE A 190 -15.64 -8.27 25.05
CA ILE A 190 -14.69 -9.21 25.66
C ILE A 190 -14.54 -8.93 27.15
N THR A 191 -14.33 -7.67 27.55
CA THR A 191 -14.20 -7.29 28.96
C THR A 191 -15.46 -7.67 29.75
N PHE A 192 -16.66 -7.44 29.18
CA PHE A 192 -17.91 -7.69 29.88
C PHE A 192 -18.28 -9.19 29.92
N ILE A 193 -18.00 -9.95 28.85
CA ILE A 193 -18.16 -11.40 28.81
C ILE A 193 -17.25 -12.05 29.85
N SER A 194 -15.97 -11.65 29.89
CA SER A 194 -15.00 -12.12 30.87
C SER A 194 -15.47 -11.79 32.30
N TYR A 195 -15.94 -10.57 32.56
CA TYR A 195 -16.47 -10.19 33.87
C TYR A 195 -17.69 -11.05 34.28
N ASN A 196 -18.67 -11.21 33.39
CA ASN A 196 -19.88 -11.99 33.66
C ASN A 196 -19.61 -13.48 33.87
N HIS A 197 -18.65 -14.04 33.12
CA HIS A 197 -18.25 -15.44 33.25
C HIS A 197 -17.49 -15.68 34.56
N PHE A 198 -16.42 -14.92 34.81
CA PHE A 198 -15.51 -15.22 35.92
C PHE A 198 -16.01 -14.72 37.28
N ARG A 199 -16.69 -13.57 37.32
CA ARG A 199 -17.13 -12.96 38.59
C ARG A 199 -18.56 -13.32 38.95
N LEU A 200 -19.43 -13.41 37.94
CA LEU A 200 -20.86 -13.64 38.15
C LEU A 200 -21.29 -15.07 37.83
N GLN A 201 -20.39 -15.93 37.33
CA GLN A 201 -20.65 -17.33 36.96
C GLN A 201 -21.89 -17.50 36.08
N ARG A 202 -22.19 -16.49 35.25
CA ARG A 202 -23.28 -16.57 34.27
C ARG A 202 -22.81 -17.39 33.08
N SER A 203 -23.75 -18.12 32.49
CA SER A 203 -23.49 -19.10 31.42
C SER A 203 -24.38 -18.83 30.22
N GLY A 204 -23.92 -19.18 29.01
CA GLY A 204 -24.70 -19.07 27.79
C GLY A 204 -24.94 -17.64 27.30
N ILE A 205 -26.16 -17.34 26.84
CA ILE A 205 -26.49 -16.06 26.21
C ILE A 205 -26.56 -14.87 27.19
N ASP A 206 -26.54 -15.14 28.49
CA ASP A 206 -26.60 -14.12 29.55
C ASP A 206 -25.24 -13.47 29.84
N LEU A 207 -24.17 -13.93 29.19
CA LEU A 207 -22.86 -13.27 29.25
C LEU A 207 -22.83 -11.95 28.47
N ILE A 208 -23.70 -11.78 27.47
CA ILE A 208 -23.67 -10.63 26.57
C ILE A 208 -24.36 -9.43 27.23
N PRO A 209 -23.66 -8.30 27.46
CA PRO A 209 -24.27 -7.10 28.01
C PRO A 209 -25.26 -6.48 27.03
N HIS A 210 -26.34 -5.88 27.53
CA HIS A 210 -27.36 -5.21 26.71
C HIS A 210 -27.85 -6.07 25.53
N ARG A 211 -28.03 -7.38 25.75
CA ARG A 211 -28.45 -8.36 24.74
C ARG A 211 -29.55 -7.88 23.79
N LYS A 212 -30.57 -7.20 24.31
CA LYS A 212 -31.68 -6.66 23.50
C LYS A 212 -31.20 -5.68 22.41
N PHE A 213 -30.21 -4.84 22.71
CA PHE A 213 -29.62 -3.95 21.73
C PHE A 213 -28.93 -4.74 20.60
N TRP A 214 -28.07 -5.70 20.95
CA TRP A 214 -27.27 -6.46 19.98
C TRP A 214 -28.09 -7.36 19.06
N ILE A 215 -29.22 -7.89 19.52
CA ILE A 215 -30.11 -8.71 18.68
C ILE A 215 -30.87 -7.85 17.67
N VAL A 216 -31.18 -6.61 18.00
CA VAL A 216 -31.95 -5.70 17.14
C VAL A 216 -31.05 -4.93 16.17
N LEU A 217 -29.78 -4.69 16.54
CA LEU A 217 -28.81 -3.93 15.76
C LEU A 217 -28.67 -4.41 14.29
N PRO A 218 -28.56 -5.71 13.96
CA PRO A 218 -28.49 -6.17 12.58
C PRO A 218 -29.73 -5.81 11.75
N GLY A 219 -30.91 -5.78 12.39
CA GLY A 219 -32.16 -5.32 11.77
C GLY A 219 -32.06 -3.85 11.38
N TYR A 220 -31.62 -2.99 12.30
CA TYR A 220 -31.43 -1.56 12.01
C TYR A 220 -30.39 -1.30 10.92
N VAL A 221 -29.30 -2.07 10.87
CA VAL A 221 -28.28 -1.95 9.81
C VAL A 221 -28.89 -2.32 8.45
N LYS A 222 -29.63 -3.44 8.38
CA LYS A 222 -30.32 -3.87 7.16
C LYS A 222 -31.31 -2.79 6.68
N ASP A 223 -32.11 -2.24 7.59
CA ASP A 223 -33.10 -1.21 7.26
C ASP A 223 -32.43 0.08 6.74
N GLY A 224 -31.29 0.46 7.33
CA GLY A 224 -30.46 1.57 6.84
C GLY A 224 -29.91 1.34 5.43
N ILE A 225 -29.38 0.14 5.14
CA ILE A 225 -28.86 -0.21 3.80
C ILE A 225 -29.99 -0.19 2.76
N ILE A 226 -31.15 -0.77 3.10
CA ILE A 226 -32.33 -0.78 2.23
C ILE A 226 -32.80 0.65 1.94
N PHE A 227 -32.85 1.51 2.95
CA PHE A 227 -33.20 2.93 2.79
C PHE A 227 -32.26 3.65 1.82
N VAL A 228 -30.95 3.45 1.96
CA VAL A 228 -29.94 4.06 1.06
C VAL A 228 -30.05 3.49 -0.35
N TYR A 229 -30.19 2.17 -0.50
CA TYR A 229 -30.36 1.50 -1.80
C TYR A 229 -31.57 2.07 -2.55
N HIS A 230 -32.73 2.19 -1.90
CA HIS A 230 -33.94 2.77 -2.50
C HIS A 230 -33.77 4.24 -2.90
N ARG A 231 -32.99 5.03 -2.15
CA ARG A 231 -32.78 6.46 -2.46
C ARG A 231 -31.76 6.68 -3.59
N VAL A 232 -30.68 5.90 -3.63
CA VAL A 232 -29.59 6.09 -4.61
C VAL A 232 -29.94 5.48 -5.97
N ILE A 233 -30.66 4.35 -6.00
CA ILE A 233 -30.90 3.60 -7.26
C ILE A 233 -32.23 3.96 -7.94
N CYS A 234 -33.21 4.52 -7.21
CA CYS A 234 -34.49 4.95 -7.81
C CYS A 234 -34.59 6.45 -8.16
N SER A 235 -33.52 7.25 -8.02
CA SER A 235 -33.52 8.66 -8.47
C SER A 235 -33.54 8.84 -10.00
N SER A 236 -33.58 7.76 -10.78
CA SER A 236 -33.59 7.77 -12.25
C SER A 236 -34.99 7.63 -12.89
N ARG A 237 -36.07 7.42 -12.11
CA ARG A 237 -37.43 7.28 -12.70
C ARG A 237 -38.47 8.11 -11.98
N GLY A 238 -38.61 9.36 -12.41
CA GLY A 238 -39.72 10.25 -12.09
C GLY A 238 -39.85 11.32 -13.17
N ALA A 239 -40.47 10.95 -14.28
CA ALA A 239 -40.77 11.80 -15.42
C ALA A 239 -41.58 13.05 -15.01
N TYR A 240 -41.18 14.21 -15.53
CA TYR A 240 -42.03 15.40 -15.60
C TYR A 240 -43.27 15.07 -16.46
N GLN A 241 -44.46 15.04 -15.86
CA GLN A 241 -45.70 15.34 -16.57
C GLN A 241 -46.04 16.80 -16.27
N SER A 242 -45.87 17.66 -17.27
CA SER A 242 -46.42 19.02 -17.27
C SER A 242 -47.88 18.96 -17.71
N VAL A 243 -48.77 19.41 -16.84
CA VAL A 243 -50.07 20.00 -17.23
C VAL A 243 -49.84 21.49 -17.39
#